data_AF-A0A955KFC2-F1
#
_entry.id   AF-A0A955KFC2-F1
#
_cell.length_a   1.000
_cell.length_b   1.000
_cell.length_c   1.000
_cell.angle_alpha   90.00
_cell.angle_beta   90.00
_cell.angle_gamma   90.00
#
_symmetry.space_group_name_H-M   'P 1'
#
loop_
_entity.id
_entity.type
_entity.pdbx_description
1 polymer ?
#
loop_
_entity_poly.entity_id
_entity_poly.type
_entity_poly.pdbx_seq_one_letter_code
_entity_poly.pdbx_strand_id
1 'polypeptide(L)'
;MFRTRDFVLLFVTIVFLIMAISATLFKTQTKSDSQDSQIQFVDSAQEEYSAEIILPESVSRESKLAEMKRKIAESGEVSISAPVDEEMGIEEEVVAEVVSEESLQSELINCPSYSTYAGAWSPDGVKFELSGGVRLVYRDVVSEPKTVSASTSSSSTEPLINRFVLVELPISPIVSKSCIPTDVIGIANDGSLIRNNEAGLYGVFGPQTQIGFALDGYPIYGLSNNTQDECGGEIVGGQYGYYLSSERETVLNCFTGRPSSI
;
A
#
# COMPACT_ATOMS: atom_id res chain seq x y z
N MET A 1 53.80 15.44 37.25
CA MET A 1 54.71 14.27 37.27
C MET A 1 53.83 13.03 37.31
N PHE A 2 53.52 12.46 36.14
CA PHE A 2 52.67 11.28 36.07
C PHE A 2 53.39 10.10 36.70
N ARG A 3 52.78 9.46 37.70
CA ARG A 3 53.34 8.25 38.31
C ARG A 3 53.31 7.16 37.25
N THR A 4 54.43 6.46 37.08
CA THR A 4 54.61 5.36 36.12
C THR A 4 53.49 4.32 36.19
N ARG A 5 52.89 4.14 37.39
CA ARG A 5 51.71 3.29 37.61
C ARG A 5 50.47 3.73 36.82
N ASP A 6 50.17 5.02 36.79
CA ASP A 6 48.96 5.55 36.15
C ASP A 6 49.12 5.53 34.62
N PHE A 7 50.36 5.66 34.13
CA PHE A 7 50.68 5.51 32.70
C PHE A 7 50.48 4.06 32.23
N VAL A 8 50.88 3.07 33.03
CA VAL A 8 50.68 1.65 32.69
C VAL A 8 49.19 1.30 32.67
N LEU A 9 48.40 1.80 33.62
CA LEU A 9 46.95 1.56 33.61
C LEU A 9 46.26 2.18 32.40
N LEU A 10 46.63 3.41 32.03
CA LEU A 10 46.09 4.08 30.84
C LEU A 10 46.52 3.37 29.54
N PHE A 11 47.75 2.86 29.48
CA PHE A 11 48.20 2.11 28.31
C PHE A 11 47.44 0.79 28.14
N VAL A 12 47.20 0.06 29.24
CA VAL A 12 46.45 -1.20 29.22
C VAL A 12 45.00 -0.97 28.79
N THR A 13 44.35 0.10 29.26
CA THR A 13 42.97 0.40 28.86
C THR A 13 42.87 0.80 27.38
N ILE A 14 43.83 1.57 26.86
CA ILE A 14 43.88 1.92 25.44
C ILE A 14 44.07 0.67 24.58
N VAL A 15 45.00 -0.21 24.93
CA VAL A 15 45.24 -1.46 24.18
C VAL A 15 44.00 -2.35 24.19
N PHE A 16 43.31 -2.46 25.33
CA PHE A 16 42.06 -3.22 25.42
C PHE A 16 40.96 -2.64 24.53
N LEU A 17 40.83 -1.31 24.49
CA LEU A 17 39.85 -0.61 23.69
C LEU A 17 40.13 -0.79 22.18
N ILE A 18 41.39 -0.68 21.77
CA ILE A 18 41.80 -0.93 20.37
C ILE A 18 41.53 -2.39 19.98
N MET A 19 41.79 -3.35 20.87
CA MET A 19 41.53 -4.77 20.60
C MET A 19 40.04 -5.05 20.43
N ALA A 20 39.18 -4.42 21.25
CA ALA A 20 37.72 -4.55 21.15
C ALA A 20 37.18 -3.97 19.82
N ILE A 21 37.65 -2.80 19.41
CA ILE A 21 37.27 -2.20 18.12
C ILE A 21 37.72 -3.11 16.96
N SER A 22 38.97 -3.57 16.99
CA SER A 22 39.53 -4.47 15.96
C SER A 22 38.72 -5.77 15.81
N ALA A 23 38.34 -6.39 16.92
CA ALA A 23 37.54 -7.62 16.91
C ALA A 23 36.13 -7.40 16.34
N THR A 24 35.55 -6.21 16.57
CA THR A 24 34.22 -5.87 16.08
C THR A 24 34.23 -5.68 14.55
N LEU A 25 35.27 -5.04 14.01
CA LEU A 25 35.43 -4.83 12.57
C LEU A 25 35.74 -6.13 11.80
N PHE A 26 36.48 -7.07 12.40
CA PHE A 26 36.76 -8.36 11.76
C PHE A 26 35.53 -9.29 11.69
N LYS A 27 34.61 -9.17 12.66
CA LYS A 27 33.38 -9.98 12.70
C LYS A 27 32.32 -9.49 11.70
N THR A 28 32.36 -8.21 11.29
CA THR A 28 31.48 -7.70 10.23
C THR A 28 31.97 -8.06 8.82
N GLN A 29 33.27 -8.30 8.62
CA GLN A 29 33.82 -8.69 7.31
C GLN A 29 33.60 -10.18 6.96
N THR A 30 33.53 -11.08 7.94
CA THR A 30 33.35 -12.52 7.70
C THR A 30 31.89 -12.95 7.47
N LYS A 31 30.95 -11.99 7.37
CA LYS A 31 29.54 -12.23 7.03
C LYS A 31 29.15 -11.61 5.68
N SER A 32 30.07 -11.63 4.72
CA SER A 32 29.82 -11.43 3.30
C SER A 32 30.22 -12.71 2.57
N ASP A 33 29.39 -13.73 2.71
CA ASP A 33 29.32 -14.83 1.77
C ASP A 33 27.91 -14.80 1.19
N SER A 34 27.73 -13.95 0.19
CA SER A 34 26.53 -13.86 -0.62
C SER A 34 26.98 -13.89 -2.06
N GLN A 35 26.66 -15.02 -2.69
CA GLN A 35 26.83 -15.33 -4.10
C GLN A 35 26.73 -14.10 -5.00
N ASP A 36 27.86 -13.78 -5.62
CA ASP A 36 27.97 -12.83 -6.72
C ASP A 36 27.20 -13.41 -7.92
N SER A 37 25.92 -13.06 -8.03
CA SER A 37 25.10 -13.37 -9.20
C SER A 37 25.45 -12.35 -10.27
N GLN A 38 26.47 -12.68 -11.05
CA GLN A 38 26.91 -11.88 -12.19
C GLN A 38 25.79 -11.87 -13.24
N ILE A 39 25.00 -10.78 -13.28
CA ILE A 39 24.01 -10.53 -14.31
C ILE A 39 24.77 -10.23 -15.62
N GLN A 40 24.83 -11.23 -16.49
CA GLN A 40 25.38 -11.10 -17.83
C GLN A 40 24.26 -10.62 -18.75
N PHE A 41 24.28 -9.35 -19.12
CA PHE A 41 23.38 -8.82 -20.15
C PHE A 41 23.79 -9.42 -21.49
N VAL A 42 23.00 -10.36 -21.99
CA VAL A 42 23.09 -10.84 -23.36
C VAL A 42 22.48 -9.77 -24.24
N ASP A 43 23.35 -9.08 -24.98
CA ASP A 43 23.00 -8.13 -26.03
C ASP A 43 22.19 -8.87 -27.10
N SER A 44 20.87 -8.87 -26.91
CA SER A 44 19.92 -9.51 -27.79
C SER A 44 19.56 -8.48 -28.85
N ALA A 45 19.80 -8.87 -30.10
CA ALA A 45 19.65 -8.05 -31.28
C ALA A 45 18.44 -7.10 -31.21
N GLN A 46 18.74 -5.84 -31.53
CA GLN A 46 17.84 -4.72 -31.66
C GLN A 46 16.69 -5.08 -32.63
N GLU A 47 15.58 -5.61 -32.11
CA GLU A 47 14.34 -5.69 -32.87
C GLU A 47 13.72 -4.29 -32.91
N GLU A 48 13.75 -3.67 -34.09
CA GLU A 48 13.01 -2.46 -34.40
C GLU A 48 11.50 -2.75 -34.32
N TYR A 49 10.89 -2.44 -33.19
CA TYR A 49 9.44 -2.36 -33.07
C TYR A 49 8.96 -1.04 -33.68
N SER A 50 8.50 -1.11 -34.93
CA SER A 50 7.74 -0.02 -35.57
C SER A 50 6.28 -0.07 -35.09
N ALA A 51 5.89 0.88 -34.23
CA ALA A 51 4.50 1.09 -33.87
C ALA A 51 3.81 1.96 -34.94
N GLU A 52 2.90 1.37 -35.71
CA GLU A 52 2.03 2.11 -36.61
C GLU A 52 0.89 2.75 -35.80
N ILE A 53 0.90 4.08 -35.70
CA ILE A 53 -0.17 4.84 -35.07
C ILE A 53 -1.35 4.85 -36.03
N ILE A 54 -2.34 3.99 -35.77
CA ILE A 54 -3.64 4.08 -36.43
C ILE A 54 -4.33 5.34 -35.88
N LEU A 55 -4.35 6.41 -36.68
CA LEU A 55 -5.13 7.60 -36.35
C LEU A 55 -6.61 7.20 -36.21
N PRO A 56 -7.27 7.52 -35.08
CA PRO A 56 -8.70 7.28 -34.96
C PRO A 56 -9.42 8.14 -35.99
N GLU A 57 -10.17 7.46 -36.86
CA GLU A 57 -11.12 8.07 -37.77
C GLU A 57 -11.98 9.08 -36.97
N SER A 58 -11.94 10.35 -37.36
CA SER A 58 -12.61 11.42 -36.65
C SER A 58 -14.11 11.31 -36.85
N VAL A 59 -14.76 10.42 -36.09
CA VAL A 59 -16.21 10.28 -36.08
C VAL A 59 -16.80 11.59 -35.55
N SER A 60 -17.39 12.37 -36.45
CA SER A 60 -17.96 13.67 -36.12
C SER A 60 -19.10 13.52 -35.11
N ARG A 61 -19.27 14.54 -34.26
CA ARG A 61 -20.33 14.60 -33.24
C ARG A 61 -21.74 14.38 -33.83
N GLU A 62 -21.92 14.74 -35.10
CA GLU A 62 -23.16 14.57 -35.85
C GLU A 62 -23.46 13.11 -36.15
N SER A 63 -22.45 12.30 -36.49
CA SER A 63 -22.60 10.85 -36.69
C SER A 63 -23.02 10.15 -35.41
N LYS A 64 -22.43 10.51 -34.27
CA LYS A 64 -22.79 9.94 -32.95
C LYS A 64 -24.20 10.31 -32.52
N LEU A 65 -24.64 11.54 -32.82
CA LEU A 65 -26.01 11.98 -32.53
C LEU A 65 -27.05 11.27 -33.41
N ALA A 66 -26.73 11.00 -34.68
CA ALA A 66 -27.60 10.23 -35.57
C ALA A 66 -27.74 8.77 -35.09
N GLU A 67 -26.64 8.16 -34.65
CA GLU A 67 -26.67 6.79 -34.12
C GLU A 67 -27.45 6.70 -32.80
N MET A 68 -27.27 7.65 -31.88
CA MET A 68 -28.06 7.71 -30.64
C MET A 68 -29.55 7.91 -30.92
N LYS A 69 -29.93 8.79 -31.86
CA LYS A 69 -31.32 8.98 -32.25
C LYS A 69 -31.93 7.73 -32.88
N ARG A 70 -31.16 6.98 -33.68
CA ARG A 70 -31.60 5.70 -34.24
C ARG A 70 -31.86 4.68 -33.14
N LYS A 71 -30.94 4.52 -32.17
CA LYS A 71 -31.10 3.58 -31.06
C LYS A 71 -32.33 3.89 -30.19
N ILE A 72 -32.62 5.17 -29.96
CA ILE A 72 -33.80 5.61 -29.17
C ILE A 72 -35.11 5.34 -29.94
N ALA A 73 -35.12 5.52 -31.26
CA ALA A 73 -36.29 5.22 -32.08
C ALA A 73 -36.56 3.71 -32.20
N GLU A 74 -35.51 2.89 -32.12
CA GLU A 74 -35.58 1.44 -32.18
C GLU A 74 -35.98 0.82 -30.83
N SER A 75 -35.68 1.47 -29.71
CA SER A 75 -36.11 1.07 -28.36
C SER A 75 -37.52 1.57 -27.99
N GLY A 76 -38.44 1.59 -28.95
CA GLY A 76 -39.77 2.20 -28.88
C GLY A 76 -40.78 1.56 -27.93
N GLU A 77 -40.44 1.41 -26.64
CA GLU A 77 -41.39 1.11 -25.56
C GLU A 77 -40.78 1.54 -24.20
N VAL A 78 -40.91 2.82 -23.84
CA VAL A 78 -40.82 3.25 -22.44
C VAL A 78 -42.25 3.31 -21.91
N SER A 79 -42.79 2.14 -21.55
CA SER A 79 -44.04 2.04 -20.80
C SER A 79 -43.71 2.24 -19.32
N ILE A 80 -44.02 3.43 -18.80
CA ILE A 80 -44.06 3.67 -17.36
C ILE A 80 -45.39 3.08 -16.87
N SER A 81 -45.35 1.86 -16.36
CA SER A 81 -46.48 1.29 -15.62
C SER A 81 -46.60 2.01 -14.28
N ALA A 82 -47.80 2.53 -14.01
CA ALA A 82 -48.18 3.14 -12.73
C ALA A 82 -48.10 2.11 -11.59
N PRO A 83 -47.85 2.54 -10.33
CA PRO A 83 -47.75 1.63 -9.19
C PRO A 83 -49.11 0.96 -8.94
N VAL A 84 -49.09 -0.37 -8.87
CA VAL A 84 -50.21 -1.20 -8.43
C VAL A 84 -50.23 -1.18 -6.91
N ASP A 85 -51.32 -0.68 -6.34
CA ASP A 85 -51.66 -0.85 -4.93
C ASP A 85 -51.96 -2.35 -4.68
N GLU A 86 -51.08 -3.05 -3.98
CA GLU A 86 -51.36 -4.41 -3.48
C GLU A 86 -51.94 -4.34 -2.07
N GLU A 87 -53.23 -4.70 -1.98
CA GLU A 87 -53.93 -4.97 -0.74
C GLU A 87 -53.30 -6.19 -0.03
N MET A 88 -52.86 -6.00 1.21
CA MET A 88 -52.47 -7.08 2.12
C MET A 88 -53.69 -7.96 2.45
N GLY A 89 -53.64 -9.21 2.01
CA GLY A 89 -54.60 -10.24 2.34
C GLY A 89 -53.92 -11.57 2.66
N ILE A 90 -53.99 -11.92 3.94
CA ILE A 90 -54.10 -13.27 4.51
C ILE A 90 -52.78 -14.00 4.82
N GLU A 91 -52.67 -14.28 6.11
CA GLU A 91 -51.74 -15.16 6.82
C GLU A 91 -51.75 -16.58 6.22
N GLU A 92 -50.58 -17.10 5.88
CA GLU A 92 -50.37 -18.55 5.83
C GLU A 92 -49.02 -18.89 6.48
N GLU A 93 -49.15 -19.58 7.61
CA GLU A 93 -48.10 -20.13 8.46
C GLU A 93 -47.38 -21.24 7.69
N VAL A 94 -46.23 -20.93 7.10
CA VAL A 94 -45.29 -21.93 6.59
C VAL A 94 -44.10 -21.97 7.54
N VAL A 95 -44.10 -22.98 8.41
CA VAL A 95 -42.97 -23.33 9.27
C VAL A 95 -41.81 -23.77 8.37
N ALA A 96 -41.01 -22.80 7.92
CA ALA A 96 -39.69 -23.05 7.37
C ALA A 96 -38.74 -23.26 8.56
N GLU A 97 -38.26 -24.48 8.69
CA GLU A 97 -37.15 -24.86 9.54
C GLU A 97 -35.96 -23.97 9.19
N VAL A 98 -35.71 -22.97 10.05
CA VAL A 98 -34.58 -22.05 9.95
C VAL A 98 -33.34 -22.86 10.26
N VAL A 99 -32.74 -23.46 9.23
CA VAL A 99 -31.32 -23.78 9.26
C VAL A 99 -30.64 -22.43 9.32
N SER A 100 -30.22 -22.06 10.53
CA SER A 100 -29.35 -20.92 10.75
C SER A 100 -28.03 -21.21 10.05
N GLU A 101 -27.92 -20.79 8.79
CA GLU A 101 -26.64 -20.37 8.25
C GLU A 101 -26.25 -19.15 9.08
N GLU A 102 -25.49 -19.38 10.16
CA GLU A 102 -24.69 -18.34 10.78
C GLU A 102 -23.80 -17.79 9.67
N SER A 103 -24.25 -16.73 9.01
CA SER A 103 -23.37 -15.82 8.30
C SER A 103 -22.41 -15.30 9.37
N LEU A 104 -21.21 -15.88 9.41
CA LEU A 104 -20.09 -15.39 10.20
C LEU A 104 -19.68 -14.01 9.66
N GLN A 105 -20.53 -13.01 9.83
CA GLN A 105 -20.17 -11.62 9.66
C GLN A 105 -19.11 -11.34 10.72
N SER A 106 -17.87 -11.39 10.28
CA SER A 106 -16.73 -11.20 11.17
C SER A 106 -16.77 -9.75 11.65
N GLU A 107 -16.88 -9.57 12.97
CA GLU A 107 -16.99 -8.25 13.57
C GLU A 107 -15.65 -7.50 13.51
N LEU A 108 -15.73 -6.18 13.38
CA LEU A 108 -14.59 -5.27 13.42
C LEU A 108 -13.88 -5.36 14.79
N ILE A 109 -12.58 -5.69 14.79
CA ILE A 109 -11.78 -5.87 16.02
C ILE A 109 -10.91 -4.63 16.27
N ASN A 110 -11.44 -3.68 17.06
CA ASN A 110 -10.68 -2.51 17.50
C ASN A 110 -9.82 -2.82 18.74
N CYS A 111 -8.65 -2.20 18.83
CA CYS A 111 -7.81 -2.33 20.02
C CYS A 111 -8.41 -1.57 21.22
N PRO A 112 -8.13 -1.98 22.47
CA PRO A 112 -8.56 -1.24 23.65
C PRO A 112 -8.10 0.23 23.69
N SER A 113 -7.00 0.55 23.01
CA SER A 113 -6.43 1.90 22.88
C SER A 113 -6.78 2.57 21.55
N TYR A 114 -7.91 2.20 20.92
CA TYR A 114 -8.32 2.76 19.65
C TYR A 114 -8.44 4.29 19.72
N SER A 115 -7.85 4.98 18.75
CA SER A 115 -7.95 6.44 18.62
C SER A 115 -7.98 6.87 17.17
N THR A 116 -8.68 7.97 16.87
CA THR A 116 -8.66 8.56 15.54
C THR A 116 -7.32 9.26 15.30
N TYR A 117 -6.75 9.07 14.12
CA TYR A 117 -5.51 9.72 13.73
C TYR A 117 -5.72 11.23 13.57
N ALA A 118 -4.99 12.00 14.38
CA ALA A 118 -5.03 13.47 14.38
C ALA A 118 -3.72 14.10 13.87
N GLY A 119 -2.82 13.29 13.29
CA GLY A 119 -1.54 13.77 12.77
C GLY A 119 -1.67 14.55 11.46
N ALA A 120 -0.63 15.30 11.13
CA ALA A 120 -0.54 16.03 9.86
C ALA A 120 0.11 15.14 8.80
N TRP A 121 -0.69 14.62 7.87
CA TRP A 121 -0.22 13.86 6.72
C TRP A 121 -0.46 14.62 5.42
N SER A 122 0.54 14.63 4.54
CA SER A 122 0.45 15.23 3.19
C SER A 122 0.76 14.13 2.18
N PRO A 123 -0.15 13.83 1.23
CA PRO A 123 0.09 12.83 0.19
C PRO A 123 1.12 13.30 -0.85
N ASP A 124 1.44 14.60 -0.87
CA ASP A 124 2.26 15.19 -1.92
C ASP A 124 3.69 14.66 -1.90
N GLY A 125 4.06 14.00 -2.99
CA GLY A 125 5.41 13.48 -3.21
C GLY A 125 5.74 12.23 -2.41
N VAL A 126 4.73 11.54 -1.87
CA VAL A 126 4.89 10.21 -1.26
C VAL A 126 5.21 9.19 -2.35
N LYS A 127 6.22 8.36 -2.08
CA LYS A 127 6.72 7.31 -2.97
C LYS A 127 6.93 6.02 -2.19
N PHE A 128 6.87 4.89 -2.91
CA PHE A 128 7.12 3.57 -2.39
C PHE A 128 8.38 2.98 -3.01
N GLU A 129 9.26 2.38 -2.20
CA GLU A 129 10.44 1.65 -2.67
C GLU A 129 10.66 0.42 -1.81
N LEU A 130 10.96 -0.71 -2.45
CA LEU A 130 11.40 -1.90 -1.72
C LEU A 130 12.91 -1.78 -1.46
N SER A 131 13.29 -1.77 -0.18
CA SER A 131 14.70 -1.76 0.22
C SER A 131 14.89 -2.60 1.48
N GLY A 132 15.85 -3.52 1.46
CA GLY A 132 16.19 -4.32 2.63
C GLY A 132 15.09 -5.24 3.16
N GLY A 133 14.14 -5.68 2.31
CA GLY A 133 13.02 -6.53 2.75
C GLY A 133 11.89 -5.78 3.48
N VAL A 134 11.90 -4.45 3.40
CA VAL A 134 10.86 -3.55 3.92
C VAL A 134 10.41 -2.64 2.77
N ARG A 135 9.13 -2.30 2.73
CA ARG A 135 8.60 -1.30 1.81
C ARG A 135 8.69 0.05 2.49
N LEU A 136 9.58 0.89 1.98
CA LEU A 136 9.79 2.25 2.43
C LEU A 136 8.75 3.16 1.79
N VAL A 137 8.04 3.91 2.64
CA VAL A 137 7.20 5.03 2.25
C VAL A 137 7.98 6.30 2.54
N TYR A 138 8.33 7.08 1.53
CA TYR A 138 9.21 8.23 1.68
C TYR A 138 8.79 9.40 0.80
N ARG A 139 9.33 10.59 1.10
CA ARG A 139 9.28 11.75 0.21
C ARG A 139 10.67 12.30 -0.04
N ASP A 140 10.88 12.81 -1.25
CA ASP A 140 12.10 13.54 -1.58
C ASP A 140 11.88 15.04 -1.34
N VAL A 141 12.82 15.67 -0.65
CA VAL A 141 12.84 17.11 -0.44
C VAL A 141 14.08 17.66 -1.08
N VAL A 142 13.87 18.48 -2.12
CA VAL A 142 14.95 19.23 -2.76
C VAL A 142 15.38 20.34 -1.82
N SER A 143 16.61 20.25 -1.33
CA SER A 143 17.21 21.31 -0.52
C SER A 143 18.04 22.20 -1.43
N GLU A 144 17.78 23.51 -1.42
CA GLU A 144 18.64 24.44 -2.12
C GLU A 144 20.06 24.38 -1.52
N PRO A 145 21.10 24.31 -2.36
CA PRO A 145 22.46 24.36 -1.89
C PRO A 145 22.68 25.70 -1.19
N LYS A 146 23.07 25.69 0.09
CA LYS A 146 23.50 26.91 0.79
C LYS A 146 24.72 27.47 0.05
N THR A 147 24.52 28.52 -0.74
CA THR A 147 25.62 29.28 -1.34
C THR A 147 26.37 29.99 -0.22
N VAL A 148 27.47 29.40 0.23
CA VAL A 148 28.48 30.13 0.98
C VAL A 148 29.07 31.13 0.00
N SER A 149 28.85 32.43 0.23
CA SER A 149 29.41 33.48 -0.62
C SER A 149 30.94 33.41 -0.64
N ALA A 150 31.48 32.73 -1.64
CA ALA A 150 32.86 32.86 -2.06
C ALA A 150 32.85 33.08 -3.58
N SER A 151 33.33 34.27 -3.93
CA SER A 151 33.46 34.82 -5.27
C SER A 151 34.06 33.84 -6.29
N THR A 152 33.49 33.88 -7.50
CA THR A 152 34.10 33.48 -8.78
C THR A 152 34.22 31.97 -9.04
N SER A 153 33.17 31.37 -9.60
CA SER A 153 33.20 30.51 -10.79
C SER A 153 31.80 29.94 -11.04
N SER A 154 31.44 29.75 -12.31
CA SER A 154 30.19 29.15 -12.75
C SER A 154 30.12 27.68 -12.35
N SER A 155 29.71 27.39 -11.11
CA SER A 155 29.42 26.04 -10.67
C SER A 155 27.95 25.70 -10.98
N SER A 156 27.74 24.75 -11.89
CA SER A 156 26.48 24.02 -11.98
C SER A 156 26.22 23.40 -10.61
N THR A 157 25.28 23.96 -9.86
CA THR A 157 25.00 23.47 -8.51
C THR A 157 23.85 22.49 -8.65
N GLU A 158 24.15 21.21 -8.64
CA GLU A 158 23.13 20.17 -8.65
C GLU A 158 22.31 20.25 -7.35
N PRO A 159 20.97 20.14 -7.43
CA PRO A 159 20.13 20.17 -6.25
C PRO A 159 20.41 18.95 -5.36
N LEU A 160 20.53 19.18 -4.06
CA LEU A 160 20.74 18.10 -3.09
C LEU A 160 19.37 17.51 -2.73
N ILE A 161 19.14 16.24 -3.09
CA ILE A 161 17.88 15.53 -2.83
C ILE A 161 18.00 14.80 -1.49
N ASN A 162 17.23 15.23 -0.50
CA ASN A 162 17.15 14.58 0.80
C ASN A 162 15.92 13.67 0.85
N ARG A 163 16.13 12.39 1.14
CA ARG A 163 15.06 11.40 1.32
C ARG A 163 14.57 11.39 2.77
N PHE A 164 13.27 11.62 2.96
CA PHE A 164 12.61 11.55 4.26
C PHE A 164 11.70 10.32 4.31
N VAL A 165 12.06 9.33 5.12
CA VAL A 165 11.23 8.14 5.36
C VAL A 165 10.07 8.52 6.27
N LEU A 166 8.84 8.24 5.83
CA LEU A 166 7.60 8.49 6.55
C LEU A 166 7.19 7.25 7.35
N VAL A 167 7.13 6.09 6.68
CA VAL A 167 6.70 4.81 7.28
C VAL A 167 7.49 3.66 6.66
N GLU A 168 7.76 2.64 7.47
CA GLU A 168 8.36 1.38 7.05
C GLU A 168 7.32 0.26 7.15
N LEU A 169 6.94 -0.35 6.02
CA LEU A 169 5.95 -1.42 5.97
C LEU A 169 6.64 -2.79 5.81
N PRO A 170 6.33 -3.79 6.65
CA PRO A 170 6.97 -5.10 6.56
C PRO A 170 6.55 -5.84 5.27
N ILE A 171 7.44 -6.67 4.71
CA ILE A 171 7.14 -7.51 3.52
C ILE A 171 6.96 -8.99 3.93
N SER A 172 7.26 -9.32 5.18
CA SER A 172 7.28 -10.70 5.65
C SER A 172 5.89 -11.14 6.14
N PRO A 173 5.47 -12.39 5.90
CA PRO A 173 4.21 -12.91 6.38
C PRO A 173 4.32 -13.20 7.89
N ILE A 174 4.34 -12.14 8.69
CA ILE A 174 4.10 -12.26 10.12
C ILE A 174 2.61 -12.52 10.23
N VAL A 175 2.24 -13.81 10.32
CA VAL A 175 0.85 -14.20 10.53
C VAL A 175 0.58 -14.15 12.04
N SER A 176 0.25 -12.96 12.53
CA SER A 176 -0.23 -12.75 13.88
C SER A 176 -1.35 -11.72 13.81
N LYS A 177 -2.58 -12.19 14.06
CA LYS A 177 -3.74 -11.33 14.05
C LYS A 177 -3.59 -10.22 15.09
N SER A 178 -3.87 -8.99 14.68
CA SER A 178 -3.79 -7.79 15.50
C SER A 178 -5.05 -6.97 15.30
N CYS A 179 -5.54 -6.39 16.39
CA CYS A 179 -6.65 -5.46 16.35
C CYS A 179 -6.26 -4.15 15.65
N ILE A 180 -7.26 -3.35 15.29
CA ILE A 180 -7.06 -2.05 14.66
C ILE A 180 -6.79 -0.98 15.74
N PRO A 181 -5.61 -0.33 15.74
CA PRO A 181 -5.25 0.66 16.76
C PRO A 181 -5.76 2.08 16.42
N THR A 182 -5.99 2.38 15.14
CA THR A 182 -6.40 3.69 14.64
C THR A 182 -7.38 3.56 13.49
N ASP A 183 -8.11 4.62 13.17
CA ASP A 183 -8.98 4.65 11.99
C ASP A 183 -8.20 4.55 10.66
N VAL A 184 -6.94 5.00 10.63
CA VAL A 184 -6.02 4.79 9.50
C VAL A 184 -5.52 3.34 9.50
N ILE A 185 -5.72 2.65 8.38
CA ILE A 185 -5.35 1.24 8.21
C ILE A 185 -4.31 1.00 7.12
N GLY A 186 -4.03 2.01 6.29
CA GLY A 186 -3.06 1.89 5.22
C GLY A 186 -2.76 3.19 4.50
N ILE A 187 -1.96 3.09 3.45
CA ILE A 187 -1.56 4.19 2.58
C ILE A 187 -1.88 3.76 1.15
N ALA A 188 -2.67 4.58 0.46
CA ALA A 188 -3.04 4.36 -0.94
C ALA A 188 -1.86 4.60 -1.88
N ASN A 189 -1.97 4.11 -3.11
CA ASN A 189 -0.91 4.24 -4.12
C ASN A 189 -0.64 5.71 -4.51
N ASP A 190 -1.59 6.62 -4.28
CA ASP A 190 -1.44 8.06 -4.47
C ASP A 190 -0.82 8.77 -3.25
N GLY A 191 -0.50 8.02 -2.19
CA GLY A 191 0.06 8.55 -0.95
C GLY A 191 -0.97 9.01 0.07
N SER A 192 -2.28 8.97 -0.23
CA SER A 192 -3.32 9.32 0.74
C SER A 192 -3.46 8.24 1.83
N LEU A 193 -4.01 8.61 2.99
CA LEU A 193 -4.30 7.65 4.05
C LEU A 193 -5.59 6.92 3.75
N ILE A 194 -5.58 5.60 3.90
CA ILE A 194 -6.79 4.78 3.82
C ILE A 194 -7.37 4.69 5.22
N ARG A 195 -8.59 5.20 5.42
CA ARG A 195 -9.33 5.00 6.67
C ARG A 195 -10.24 3.78 6.57
N ASN A 196 -10.44 3.11 7.70
CA ASN A 196 -11.18 1.85 7.71
C ASN A 196 -12.66 2.02 7.36
N ASN A 197 -13.25 3.18 7.65
CA ASN A 197 -14.64 3.51 7.38
C ASN A 197 -14.88 4.09 5.97
N GLU A 198 -13.88 4.02 5.09
CA GLU A 198 -13.92 4.59 3.73
C GLU A 198 -14.03 3.52 2.64
N ALA A 199 -14.47 2.29 2.97
CA ALA A 199 -14.60 1.20 2.00
C ALA A 199 -15.43 1.58 0.77
N GLY A 200 -16.49 2.38 0.96
CA GLY A 200 -17.35 2.88 -0.11
C GLY A 200 -16.63 3.77 -1.13
N LEU A 201 -15.54 4.47 -0.76
CA LEU A 201 -14.76 5.28 -1.71
C LEU A 201 -14.03 4.40 -2.74
N TYR A 202 -13.70 3.18 -2.36
CA TYR A 202 -12.88 2.27 -3.14
C TYR A 202 -13.68 1.16 -3.83
N GLY A 203 -15.00 1.09 -3.60
CA GLY A 203 -15.88 0.06 -4.17
C GLY A 203 -15.98 0.08 -5.71
N VAL A 204 -15.50 1.14 -6.37
CA VAL A 204 -15.40 1.23 -7.84
C VAL A 204 -14.27 0.39 -8.43
N PHE A 205 -13.29 -0.01 -7.60
CA PHE A 205 -12.14 -0.77 -8.05
C PHE A 205 -12.44 -2.27 -8.05
N GLY A 206 -12.04 -2.96 -9.12
CA GLY A 206 -12.17 -4.42 -9.22
C GLY A 206 -11.12 -5.16 -8.38
N PRO A 207 -11.26 -6.49 -8.21
CA PRO A 207 -10.43 -7.27 -7.28
C PRO A 207 -8.96 -7.33 -7.68
N GLN A 208 -8.62 -7.09 -8.95
CA GLN A 208 -7.22 -7.07 -9.41
C GLN A 208 -6.55 -5.69 -9.28
N THR A 209 -7.31 -4.67 -8.86
CA THR A 209 -6.78 -3.30 -8.72
C THR A 209 -6.27 -3.12 -7.31
N GLN A 210 -4.95 -2.96 -7.16
CA GLN A 210 -4.36 -2.60 -5.88
C GLN A 210 -4.69 -1.13 -5.58
N ILE A 211 -5.29 -0.88 -4.42
CA ILE A 211 -5.60 0.45 -3.90
C ILE A 211 -4.39 1.02 -3.16
N GLY A 212 -3.71 0.18 -2.39
CA GLY A 212 -2.60 0.59 -1.53
C GLY A 212 -2.03 -0.55 -0.71
N PHE A 213 -1.38 -0.20 0.39
CA PHE A 213 -0.83 -1.14 1.35
C PHE A 213 -1.35 -0.85 2.75
N ALA A 214 -1.74 -1.91 3.45
CA ALA A 214 -2.08 -1.85 4.86
C ALA A 214 -0.83 -1.54 5.72
N LEU A 215 -1.05 -1.07 6.94
CA LEU A 215 0.03 -0.77 7.88
C LEU A 215 0.84 -2.01 8.30
N ASP A 216 0.28 -3.20 8.16
CA ASP A 216 0.99 -4.47 8.33
C ASP A 216 1.66 -4.97 7.03
N GLY A 217 1.64 -4.16 5.98
CA GLY A 217 2.40 -4.34 4.74
C GLY A 217 1.73 -5.16 3.64
N TYR A 218 0.60 -5.81 3.93
CA TYR A 218 -0.16 -6.53 2.91
C TYR A 218 -0.84 -5.55 1.93
N PRO A 219 -0.95 -5.93 0.64
CA PRO A 219 -1.69 -5.13 -0.34
C PRO A 219 -3.18 -5.10 -0.01
N ILE A 220 -3.80 -3.96 -0.31
CA ILE A 220 -5.26 -3.77 -0.27
C ILE A 220 -5.74 -3.65 -1.71
N TYR A 221 -6.72 -4.47 -2.07
CA TYR A 221 -7.32 -4.57 -3.39
C TYR A 221 -8.79 -4.17 -3.36
N GLY A 222 -9.36 -3.93 -4.55
CA GLY A 222 -10.76 -3.59 -4.75
C GLY A 222 -11.76 -4.69 -4.38
N LEU A 223 -13.00 -4.50 -4.82
CA LEU A 223 -14.14 -5.36 -4.51
C LEU A 223 -13.93 -6.78 -5.03
N SER A 224 -14.00 -7.76 -4.13
CA SER A 224 -13.94 -9.19 -4.44
C SER A 224 -15.24 -9.89 -4.05
N ASN A 225 -15.64 -10.86 -4.85
CA ASN A 225 -16.79 -11.74 -4.59
C ASN A 225 -16.36 -13.10 -4.02
N ASN A 226 -15.06 -13.28 -3.76
CA ASN A 226 -14.54 -14.51 -3.18
C ASN A 226 -14.75 -14.52 -1.66
N THR A 227 -14.69 -15.71 -1.08
CA THR A 227 -14.72 -15.88 0.38
C THR A 227 -13.46 -15.30 1.01
N GLN A 228 -13.66 -14.29 1.87
CA GLN A 228 -12.60 -13.66 2.66
C GLN A 228 -12.51 -14.33 4.04
N ASP A 229 -11.34 -14.23 4.66
CA ASP A 229 -11.13 -14.60 6.06
C ASP A 229 -11.78 -13.57 7.02
N GLU A 230 -11.66 -13.83 8.32
CA GLU A 230 -12.26 -12.96 9.34
C GLU A 230 -11.72 -11.52 9.34
N CYS A 231 -10.50 -11.30 8.84
CA CYS A 231 -9.89 -9.98 8.74
C CYS A 231 -10.25 -9.25 7.43
N GLY A 232 -10.91 -9.94 6.48
CA GLY A 232 -11.25 -9.40 5.16
C GLY A 232 -10.16 -9.64 4.11
N GLY A 233 -9.30 -10.62 4.32
CA GLY A 233 -8.26 -11.01 3.37
C GLY A 233 -8.54 -12.34 2.67
N GLU A 234 -7.95 -12.52 1.50
CA GLU A 234 -7.99 -13.77 0.74
C GLU A 234 -6.65 -14.05 0.05
N ILE A 235 -6.47 -15.28 -0.42
CA ILE A 235 -5.27 -15.70 -1.15
C ILE A 235 -5.61 -15.85 -2.62
N VAL A 236 -5.07 -14.96 -3.46
CA VAL A 236 -5.22 -15.00 -4.91
C VAL A 236 -3.83 -15.17 -5.54
N GLY A 237 -3.66 -16.18 -6.39
CA GLY A 237 -2.36 -16.43 -7.04
C GLY A 237 -1.23 -16.78 -6.06
N GLY A 238 -1.56 -17.30 -4.87
CA GLY A 238 -0.57 -17.62 -3.83
C GLY A 238 -0.10 -16.43 -3.00
N GLN A 239 -0.70 -15.25 -3.18
CA GLN A 239 -0.42 -14.06 -2.39
C GLN A 239 -1.63 -13.66 -1.55
N TYR A 240 -1.39 -13.40 -0.27
CA TYR A 240 -2.41 -12.84 0.61
C TYR A 240 -2.55 -11.33 0.40
N GLY A 241 -3.78 -10.86 0.39
CA GLY A 241 -4.10 -9.43 0.40
C GLY A 241 -5.46 -9.19 1.04
N TYR A 242 -5.71 -7.94 1.43
CA TYR A 242 -7.04 -7.50 1.84
C TYR A 242 -7.85 -7.13 0.61
N TYR A 243 -9.13 -7.49 0.61
CA TYR A 243 -10.03 -7.20 -0.52
C TYR A 243 -11.31 -6.62 0.01
N LEU A 244 -11.86 -5.60 -0.66
CA LEU A 244 -13.15 -5.06 -0.26
C LEU A 244 -14.26 -6.10 -0.47
N SER A 245 -15.31 -6.02 0.32
CA SER A 245 -16.52 -6.83 0.15
C SER A 245 -17.74 -5.93 0.15
N SER A 246 -18.77 -6.30 -0.62
CA SER A 246 -20.06 -5.62 -0.65
C SER A 246 -20.89 -5.86 0.60
N GLU A 247 -20.50 -6.84 1.42
CA GLU A 247 -21.20 -7.25 2.64
C GLU A 247 -20.71 -6.49 3.88
N ARG A 248 -19.62 -5.71 3.77
CA ARG A 248 -19.00 -4.99 4.88
C ARG A 248 -18.73 -3.52 4.55
N GLU A 249 -18.93 -2.67 5.55
CA GLU A 249 -18.68 -1.22 5.43
C GLU A 249 -17.23 -0.83 5.76
N THR A 250 -16.43 -1.78 6.24
CA THR A 250 -15.01 -1.59 6.62
C THR A 250 -14.05 -2.01 5.52
N VAL A 251 -12.82 -1.48 5.50
CA VAL A 251 -11.76 -1.94 4.57
C VAL A 251 -11.09 -3.22 5.07
N LEU A 252 -10.94 -3.41 6.38
CA LEU A 252 -10.53 -4.66 7.02
C LEU A 252 -11.10 -4.74 8.45
N ASN A 253 -11.20 -5.94 9.00
CA ASN A 253 -11.71 -6.15 10.37
C ASN A 253 -10.58 -6.30 11.40
N CYS A 254 -9.42 -6.80 10.96
CA CYS A 254 -8.20 -6.93 11.74
C CYS A 254 -6.98 -6.93 10.81
N PHE A 255 -5.80 -6.69 11.37
CA PHE A 255 -4.55 -6.95 10.67
C PHE A 255 -4.17 -8.41 10.85
N THR A 256 -3.69 -9.06 9.80
CA THR A 256 -3.10 -10.39 9.81
C THR A 256 -1.61 -10.35 10.18
N GLY A 257 -1.00 -9.16 10.19
CA GLY A 257 0.31 -8.89 10.77
C GLY A 257 0.33 -7.79 11.81
N ARG A 258 1.54 -7.40 12.23
CA ARG A 258 1.74 -6.30 13.17
C ARG A 258 1.74 -4.97 12.39
N PRO A 259 0.82 -4.02 12.67
CA PRO A 259 0.79 -2.75 11.97
C PRO A 259 1.96 -1.85 12.39
N SER A 260 2.53 -1.14 11.41
CA SER A 260 3.47 -0.05 11.61
C SER A 260 2.73 1.21 12.11
N SER A 261 3.43 2.03 12.90
CA SER A 261 2.92 3.33 13.34
C SER A 261 3.17 4.41 12.29
N ILE A 262 2.24 5.35 12.18
CA ILE A 262 2.30 6.54 11.33
C ILE A 262 2.28 7.83 12.16
#